data_AF-A0A7V1EAE8-F1
#
_entry.id   AF-A0A7V1EAE8-F1
#
_cell.length_a   1.000
_cell.length_b   1.000
_cell.length_c   1.000
_cell.angle_alpha   90.00
_cell.angle_beta   90.00
_cell.angle_gamma   90.00
#
_symmetry.space_group_name_H-M   'P 1'
#
loop_
_entity.id
_entity.type
_entity.pdbx_description
1 polymer ?
#
loop_
_entity_poly.entity_id
_entity_poly.type
_entity_poly.pdbx_seq_one_letter_code
_entity_poly.pdbx_strand_id
1 'polypeptide(L)'
;MKAILTSLLTVLFISVSTAGLSEITVTYISGKSSIDMLGNGKWQETTLDMELKEDSIIKTEREAVFEIDIDGEQIAVGENTTIKISEIRANLKEKKKMGFLSNMQSILSKKIKEGDDQTQSTLAGVRGAMEDEGELTWVDDLEDFEEEEAPETLFNEGKELYMEGKYSQAFTIFKDSIEDERLTYLQEEIAFYLGSTMFTRLQYKGSLPYLEMSINDNKAYYYEHALMTLSFARFFVKDYQNAIVSFNAYLDDFNDGGFVPHALLMLGKSHKALGENNKARGYFSDIENKYKDSEVYNNAVNEMIGL
;
A
#
# COMPACT_ATOMS: atom_id res chain seq x y z
N MET A 1 -57.12 -19.34 14.57
CA MET A 1 -55.75 -18.80 14.69
C MET A 1 -54.82 -20.01 14.89
N LYS A 2 -54.10 -20.42 13.83
CA LYS A 2 -53.13 -21.53 13.90
C LYS A 2 -51.75 -20.93 14.17
N ALA A 3 -51.12 -21.32 15.28
CA ALA A 3 -49.74 -20.94 15.58
C ALA A 3 -48.80 -21.83 14.75
N ILE A 4 -47.96 -21.19 13.94
CA ILE A 4 -46.89 -21.84 13.17
C ILE A 4 -45.69 -21.98 14.11
N LEU A 5 -45.28 -23.22 14.36
CA LEU A 5 -44.08 -23.57 15.10
C LEU A 5 -42.90 -23.50 14.13
N THR A 6 -42.10 -22.43 14.16
CA THR A 6 -40.84 -22.36 13.41
C THR A 6 -39.74 -23.06 14.23
N SER A 7 -39.28 -24.21 13.74
CA SER A 7 -38.12 -24.91 14.30
C SER A 7 -36.85 -24.08 14.07
N LEU A 8 -36.22 -23.65 15.17
CA LEU A 8 -34.90 -23.04 15.19
C LEU A 8 -33.85 -24.15 15.09
N LEU A 9 -33.18 -24.27 13.93
CA LEU A 9 -32.07 -25.20 13.73
C LEU A 9 -30.79 -24.57 14.29
N THR A 10 -30.48 -24.82 15.56
CA THR A 10 -29.18 -24.48 16.14
C THR A 10 -28.11 -25.46 15.63
N VAL A 11 -27.31 -25.02 14.66
CA VAL A 11 -26.07 -25.70 14.27
C VAL A 11 -25.03 -25.44 15.36
N LEU A 12 -24.71 -26.47 16.12
CA LEU A 12 -23.69 -26.45 17.16
C LEU A 12 -22.31 -26.60 16.48
N PHE A 13 -21.59 -25.50 16.29
CA PHE A 13 -20.18 -25.56 15.89
C PHE A 13 -19.35 -26.02 17.09
N ILE A 14 -18.93 -27.29 17.05
CA ILE A 14 -17.89 -27.80 17.95
C ILE A 14 -16.56 -27.36 17.34
N SER A 15 -16.00 -26.26 17.84
CA SER A 15 -14.62 -25.89 17.53
C SER A 15 -13.70 -26.88 18.25
N VAL A 16 -13.12 -27.80 17.49
CA VAL A 16 -11.96 -28.56 17.94
C VAL A 16 -10.81 -27.57 17.92
N SER A 17 -10.30 -27.18 19.09
CA SER A 17 -9.13 -26.30 19.19
C SER A 17 -7.89 -27.03 18.68
N THR A 18 -7.55 -26.82 17.41
CA THR A 18 -6.26 -27.16 16.80
C THR A 18 -5.21 -26.20 17.32
N ALA A 19 -4.77 -26.41 18.57
CA ALA A 19 -3.56 -25.78 19.03
C ALA A 19 -2.38 -26.24 18.16
N GLY A 20 -1.84 -25.37 17.30
CA GLY A 20 -0.44 -25.46 16.87
C GLY A 20 -0.09 -25.37 15.38
N LEU A 21 -0.96 -24.90 14.49
CA LEU A 21 -0.55 -24.45 13.16
C LEU A 21 -1.10 -23.04 12.95
N SER A 22 -0.27 -22.10 12.50
CA SER A 22 -0.76 -20.81 12.00
C SER A 22 -1.70 -21.11 10.83
N GLU A 23 -3.00 -20.96 11.03
CA GLU A 23 -3.98 -21.15 9.97
C GLU A 23 -3.80 -20.00 8.96
N ILE A 24 -3.72 -20.37 7.68
CA ILE A 24 -3.70 -19.42 6.56
C ILE A 24 -5.00 -19.67 5.83
N THR A 25 -5.91 -18.72 5.84
CA THR A 25 -7.28 -18.94 5.37
C THR A 25 -7.65 -17.91 4.33
N VAL A 26 -8.41 -18.32 3.32
CA VAL A 26 -8.99 -17.38 2.35
C VAL A 26 -10.20 -16.69 2.99
N THR A 27 -10.12 -15.37 3.15
CA THR A 27 -11.14 -14.57 3.85
C THR A 27 -12.02 -13.77 2.92
N TYR A 28 -11.58 -13.53 1.68
CA TYR A 28 -12.38 -12.85 0.67
C TYR A 28 -11.96 -13.25 -0.74
N ILE A 29 -12.95 -13.39 -1.63
CA ILE A 29 -12.73 -13.69 -3.05
C ILE A 29 -13.76 -12.91 -3.86
N SER A 30 -13.26 -12.19 -4.86
CA SER A 30 -14.02 -11.65 -5.97
C SER A 30 -13.23 -11.86 -7.26
N GLY A 31 -13.92 -12.08 -8.37
CA GLY A 31 -13.29 -12.38 -9.66
C GLY A 31 -12.63 -13.75 -9.73
N LYS A 32 -11.89 -14.00 -10.82
CA LYS A 32 -11.32 -15.32 -11.11
C LYS A 32 -9.96 -15.51 -10.41
N SER A 33 -9.88 -16.57 -9.62
CA SER A 33 -8.66 -16.98 -8.94
C SER A 33 -8.51 -18.50 -8.94
N SER A 34 -7.29 -18.96 -8.75
CA SER A 34 -6.96 -20.38 -8.61
C SER A 34 -5.80 -20.57 -7.66
N ILE A 35 -5.75 -21.73 -7.01
CA ILE A 35 -4.67 -22.10 -6.09
C ILE A 35 -4.00 -23.38 -6.58
N ASP A 36 -2.68 -23.42 -6.51
CA ASP A 36 -1.90 -24.65 -6.52
C ASP A 36 -1.47 -24.95 -5.09
N MET A 37 -2.11 -25.94 -4.46
CA MET A 37 -1.96 -26.24 -3.04
C MET A 37 -0.58 -26.77 -2.64
N LEU A 38 0.18 -27.29 -3.61
CA LEU A 38 1.44 -28.01 -3.35
C LEU A 38 2.61 -27.46 -4.18
N GLY A 39 2.38 -26.41 -4.99
CA GLY A 39 3.37 -25.88 -5.91
C GLY A 39 3.77 -26.86 -7.02
N ASN A 40 2.87 -27.77 -7.42
CA ASN A 40 3.15 -28.82 -8.42
C ASN A 40 2.49 -28.58 -9.79
N GLY A 41 1.95 -27.39 -10.02
CA GLY A 41 1.25 -26.96 -11.22
C GLY A 41 -0.21 -27.40 -11.31
N LYS A 42 -0.78 -28.07 -10.30
CA LYS A 42 -2.19 -28.48 -10.28
C LYS A 42 -3.06 -27.41 -9.65
N TRP A 43 -3.66 -26.60 -10.52
CA TRP A 43 -4.56 -25.52 -10.14
C TRP A 43 -5.96 -26.05 -9.82
N GLN A 44 -6.53 -25.54 -8.74
CA GLN A 44 -7.92 -25.76 -8.34
C GLN A 44 -8.62 -24.41 -8.14
N GLU A 45 -9.95 -24.44 -8.22
CA GLU A 45 -10.79 -23.28 -7.92
C GLU A 45 -10.66 -22.91 -6.43
N THR A 46 -10.68 -21.61 -6.16
CA THR A 46 -10.63 -21.06 -4.80
C THR A 46 -12.01 -21.02 -4.19
N THR A 47 -12.12 -21.33 -2.89
CA THR A 47 -13.35 -21.14 -2.11
C THR A 47 -13.06 -20.34 -0.84
N LEU A 48 -14.07 -19.65 -0.32
CA LEU A 48 -14.01 -19.01 0.99
C LEU A 48 -13.65 -20.05 2.07
N ASP A 49 -12.95 -19.62 3.12
CA ASP A 49 -12.48 -20.44 4.24
C ASP A 49 -11.52 -21.57 3.84
N MET A 50 -11.00 -21.56 2.60
CA MET A 50 -10.00 -22.53 2.17
C MET A 50 -8.70 -22.35 2.96
N GLU A 51 -8.25 -23.41 3.62
CA GLU A 51 -6.96 -23.44 4.30
C GLU A 51 -5.82 -23.62 3.30
N LEU A 52 -4.81 -22.75 3.40
CA LEU A 52 -3.63 -22.72 2.56
C LEU A 52 -2.40 -23.25 3.32
N LYS A 53 -1.40 -23.71 2.55
CA LYS A 53 -0.12 -24.18 3.06
C LYS A 53 0.99 -23.21 2.66
N GLU A 54 2.14 -23.32 3.31
CA GLU A 54 3.34 -22.53 2.94
C GLU A 54 3.74 -22.65 1.47
N ASP A 55 3.54 -23.84 0.92
CA ASP A 55 3.85 -24.14 -0.48
C ASP A 55 2.74 -23.77 -1.46
N SER A 56 1.58 -23.33 -0.96
CA SER A 56 0.48 -22.89 -1.81
C SER A 56 0.90 -21.68 -2.65
N ILE A 57 0.44 -21.69 -3.91
CA ILE A 57 0.62 -20.58 -4.84
C ILE A 57 -0.77 -20.05 -5.18
N ILE A 58 -0.97 -18.76 -4.94
CA ILE A 58 -2.18 -18.04 -5.33
C ILE A 58 -1.97 -17.47 -6.72
N LYS A 59 -2.96 -17.63 -7.59
CA LYS A 59 -3.03 -16.96 -8.88
C LYS A 59 -4.35 -16.20 -9.02
N THR A 60 -4.28 -14.90 -9.24
CA THR A 60 -5.41 -13.99 -9.48
C THR A 60 -5.38 -13.52 -10.94
N GLU A 61 -6.55 -13.40 -11.56
CA GLU A 61 -6.70 -12.81 -12.89
C GLU A 61 -7.01 -11.30 -12.79
N ARG A 62 -7.29 -10.66 -13.92
CA ARG A 62 -7.76 -9.26 -13.97
C ARG A 62 -9.03 -9.09 -13.13
N GLU A 63 -9.11 -7.96 -12.43
CA GLU A 63 -10.19 -7.54 -11.55
C GLU A 63 -10.46 -8.46 -10.36
N ALA A 64 -9.62 -9.48 -10.15
CA ALA A 64 -9.75 -10.34 -8.99
C ALA A 64 -9.26 -9.63 -7.72
N VAL A 65 -10.05 -9.74 -6.66
CA VAL A 65 -9.70 -9.31 -5.31
C VAL A 65 -9.67 -10.56 -4.45
N PHE A 66 -8.51 -10.83 -3.86
CA PHE A 66 -8.29 -12.05 -3.09
C PHE A 66 -7.65 -11.66 -1.77
N GLU A 67 -8.26 -12.03 -0.64
CA GLU A 67 -7.71 -11.74 0.67
C GLU A 67 -7.52 -13.03 1.47
N ILE A 68 -6.42 -13.05 2.23
CA ILE A 68 -6.10 -14.13 3.16
C ILE A 68 -5.88 -13.56 4.56
N ASP A 69 -6.22 -14.33 5.58
CA ASP A 69 -5.60 -14.19 6.89
C ASP A 69 -4.33 -15.04 6.91
N ILE A 70 -3.22 -14.43 7.32
CA ILE A 70 -1.97 -15.14 7.56
C ILE A 70 -1.33 -14.60 8.84
N ASP A 71 -1.21 -15.46 9.84
CA ASP A 71 -0.65 -15.10 11.15
C ASP A 71 -1.41 -13.93 11.82
N GLY A 72 -2.73 -13.84 11.60
CA GLY A 72 -3.60 -12.78 12.11
C GLY A 72 -3.50 -11.44 11.35
N GLU A 73 -2.81 -11.43 10.21
CA GLU A 73 -2.71 -10.28 9.31
C GLU A 73 -3.57 -10.52 8.08
N GLN A 74 -4.45 -9.56 7.76
CA GLN A 74 -5.23 -9.60 6.51
C GLN A 74 -4.40 -9.08 5.35
N ILE A 75 -4.17 -9.92 4.34
CA ILE A 75 -3.34 -9.61 3.18
C ILE A 75 -4.15 -9.74 1.90
N ALA A 76 -4.17 -8.65 1.14
CA ALA A 76 -4.76 -8.62 -0.18
C ALA A 76 -3.75 -8.98 -1.27
N VAL A 77 -4.04 -10.03 -2.02
CA VAL A 77 -3.36 -10.38 -3.26
C VAL A 77 -4.06 -9.64 -4.41
N GLY A 78 -3.32 -8.75 -5.06
CA GLY A 78 -3.84 -7.93 -6.16
C GLY A 78 -4.16 -8.76 -7.39
N GLU A 79 -4.80 -8.15 -8.38
CA GLU A 79 -5.10 -8.78 -9.67
C GLU A 79 -3.83 -9.16 -10.46
N ASN A 80 -3.98 -10.04 -11.45
CA ASN A 80 -2.89 -10.48 -12.34
C ASN A 80 -1.62 -10.93 -11.59
N THR A 81 -1.79 -11.47 -10.39
CA THR A 81 -0.69 -11.81 -9.49
C THR A 81 -0.54 -13.31 -9.41
N THR A 82 0.70 -13.80 -9.40
CA THR A 82 1.02 -15.18 -9.03
C THR A 82 2.08 -15.12 -7.95
N ILE A 83 1.71 -15.53 -6.73
CA ILE A 83 2.56 -15.37 -5.56
C ILE A 83 2.48 -16.60 -4.65
N LYS A 84 3.63 -16.99 -4.09
CA LYS A 84 3.72 -18.10 -3.15
C LYS A 84 3.45 -17.60 -1.73
N ILE A 85 2.73 -18.37 -0.91
CA ILE A 85 2.45 -18.02 0.49
C ILE A 85 3.73 -17.75 1.28
N SER A 86 4.76 -18.58 1.11
CA SER A 86 6.07 -18.35 1.75
C SER A 86 6.70 -16.99 1.40
N GLU A 87 6.41 -16.41 0.24
CA GLU A 87 6.88 -15.09 -0.15
C GLU A 87 6.12 -13.97 0.59
N ILE A 88 4.79 -14.09 0.68
CA ILE A 88 3.96 -13.17 1.49
C ILE A 88 4.45 -13.17 2.94
N ARG A 89 4.65 -14.36 3.52
CA ARG A 89 5.14 -14.51 4.89
C ARG A 89 6.55 -13.92 5.08
N ALA A 90 7.44 -14.09 4.10
CA ALA A 90 8.76 -13.47 4.14
C ALA A 90 8.67 -11.93 4.14
N ASN A 91 7.81 -11.36 3.30
CA ASN A 91 7.56 -9.92 3.24
C ASN A 91 6.97 -9.40 4.56
N LEU A 92 6.03 -10.13 5.16
CA LEU A 92 5.49 -9.80 6.49
C LEU A 92 6.56 -9.79 7.58
N LYS A 93 7.42 -10.81 7.61
CA LYS A 93 8.53 -10.87 8.57
C LYS A 93 9.49 -9.69 8.39
N GLU A 94 9.82 -9.35 7.14
CA GLU A 94 10.74 -8.24 6.85
C GLU A 94 10.12 -6.89 7.21
N LYS A 95 8.83 -6.67 6.91
CA LYS A 95 8.06 -5.51 7.36
C LYS A 95 8.05 -5.41 8.89
N LYS A 96 7.79 -6.51 9.61
CA LYS A 96 7.79 -6.55 11.08
C LYS A 96 9.15 -6.22 11.70
N LYS A 97 10.25 -6.68 11.09
CA LYS A 97 11.61 -6.29 11.53
C LYS A 97 11.86 -4.79 11.35
N MET A 98 11.25 -4.17 10.35
CA MET A 98 11.29 -2.74 10.13
C MET A 98 10.13 -2.05 10.85
N GLY A 99 9.99 -2.27 12.16
CA GLY A 99 8.90 -1.69 12.96
C GLY A 99 8.78 -0.16 12.83
N PHE A 100 9.91 0.52 12.59
CA PHE A 100 9.98 1.96 12.29
C PHE A 100 9.19 2.37 11.03
N LEU A 101 8.98 1.45 10.07
CA LEU A 101 8.29 1.75 8.81
C LEU A 101 6.85 2.21 9.08
N SER A 102 6.18 1.60 10.05
CA SER A 102 4.82 1.98 10.44
C SER A 102 4.75 3.40 11.02
N ASN A 103 5.70 3.76 11.88
CA ASN A 103 5.82 5.09 12.46
C ASN A 103 6.13 6.14 11.38
N MET A 104 7.08 5.83 10.50
CA MET A 104 7.42 6.68 9.36
C MET A 104 6.22 6.93 8.45
N GLN A 105 5.47 5.88 8.08
CA GLN A 105 4.24 6.01 7.29
C GLN A 105 3.22 6.90 8.00
N SER A 106 3.02 6.73 9.31
CA SER A 106 2.09 7.57 10.09
C SER A 106 2.49 9.05 10.07
N ILE A 107 3.77 9.36 10.27
CA ILE A 107 4.29 10.74 10.26
C ILE A 107 4.17 11.35 8.86
N LEU A 108 4.55 10.62 7.81
CA LEU A 108 4.43 11.09 6.44
C LEU A 108 2.97 11.34 6.06
N SER A 109 2.06 10.41 6.38
CA SER A 109 0.61 10.61 6.16
C SER A 109 0.05 11.82 6.90
N LYS A 110 0.56 12.14 8.09
CA LYS A 110 0.17 13.38 8.78
C LYS A 110 0.61 14.62 8.00
N LYS A 111 1.84 14.65 7.48
CA LYS A 111 2.30 15.76 6.61
C LYS A 111 1.48 15.86 5.33
N ILE A 112 1.08 14.73 4.74
CA ILE A 112 0.18 14.70 3.57
C ILE A 112 -1.12 15.44 3.89
N LYS A 113 -1.75 15.14 5.03
CA LYS A 113 -2.98 15.81 5.45
C LYS A 113 -2.81 17.33 5.58
N GLU A 114 -1.72 17.78 6.20
CA GLU A 114 -1.42 19.21 6.35
C GLU A 114 -1.20 19.91 4.99
N GLY A 115 -0.61 19.21 4.02
CA GLY A 115 -0.43 19.71 2.64
C GLY A 115 -1.72 19.72 1.83
N ASP A 116 -2.53 18.66 1.92
CA ASP A 116 -3.80 18.52 1.20
C ASP A 116 -4.84 19.56 1.68
N ASP A 117 -4.90 19.85 2.99
CA ASP A 117 -5.80 20.89 3.51
C ASP A 117 -5.48 22.28 2.90
N GLN A 118 -4.20 22.55 2.60
CA GLN A 118 -3.76 23.81 1.98
C GLN A 118 -4.06 23.86 0.47
N THR A 119 -3.92 22.75 -0.24
CA THR A 119 -4.26 22.69 -1.68
C THR A 119 -5.76 22.74 -1.90
N GLN A 120 -6.56 22.00 -1.11
CA GLN A 120 -8.02 22.01 -1.17
C GLN A 120 -8.61 23.40 -0.91
N SER A 121 -8.09 24.14 0.08
CA SER A 121 -8.53 25.52 0.33
C SER A 121 -8.20 26.47 -0.82
N THR A 122 -7.09 26.23 -1.52
CA THR A 122 -6.71 27.00 -2.73
C THR A 122 -7.64 26.68 -3.90
N LEU A 123 -7.93 25.39 -4.14
CA LEU A 123 -8.85 24.93 -5.19
C LEU A 123 -10.28 25.41 -4.94
N ALA A 124 -10.78 25.32 -3.72
CA ALA A 124 -12.10 25.82 -3.33
C ALA A 124 -12.23 27.33 -3.56
N GLY A 125 -11.16 28.11 -3.27
CA GLY A 125 -11.11 29.54 -3.56
C GLY A 125 -11.17 29.85 -5.06
N VAL A 126 -10.48 29.07 -5.89
CA VAL A 126 -10.55 29.18 -7.36
C VAL A 126 -11.94 28.81 -7.89
N ARG A 127 -12.57 27.75 -7.36
CA ARG A 127 -13.94 27.34 -7.73
C ARG A 127 -14.98 28.39 -7.41
N GLY A 128 -14.97 28.94 -6.20
CA GLY A 128 -15.92 29.98 -5.82
C GLY A 128 -15.82 31.22 -6.73
N ALA A 129 -14.60 31.57 -7.17
CA ALA A 129 -14.40 32.66 -8.12
C ALA A 129 -14.91 32.33 -9.54
N MET A 130 -14.87 31.06 -9.96
CA MET A 130 -15.38 30.61 -11.26
C MET A 130 -16.90 30.47 -11.29
N GLU A 131 -17.52 30.04 -10.18
CA GLU A 131 -18.99 29.98 -10.04
C GLU A 131 -19.62 31.38 -10.07
N ASP A 132 -18.95 32.39 -9.50
CA ASP A 132 -19.40 33.79 -9.57
C ASP A 132 -19.37 34.39 -11.00
N GLU A 133 -18.61 33.79 -11.94
CA GLU A 133 -18.50 34.24 -13.34
C GLU A 133 -19.40 33.45 -14.32
N GLY A 134 -20.07 32.38 -13.86
CA GLY A 134 -20.94 31.53 -14.68
C GLY A 134 -22.38 32.03 -14.78
N GLU A 135 -22.84 32.36 -15.99
CA GLU A 135 -24.25 32.67 -16.27
C GLU A 135 -25.10 31.39 -16.07
N LEU A 136 -25.94 31.36 -15.04
CA LEU A 136 -26.88 30.29 -14.71
C LEU A 136 -27.88 30.05 -15.86
N THR A 137 -27.61 29.09 -16.74
CA THR A 137 -28.62 28.55 -17.67
C THR A 137 -29.47 27.50 -16.95
N TRP A 138 -30.66 27.89 -16.54
CA TRP A 138 -31.71 26.97 -16.10
C TRP A 138 -32.14 26.11 -17.30
N VAL A 139 -31.89 24.80 -17.24
CA VAL A 139 -32.37 23.83 -18.23
C VAL A 139 -33.45 22.98 -17.54
N ASP A 140 -34.71 23.34 -17.76
CA ASP A 140 -35.89 22.73 -17.11
C ASP A 140 -36.30 21.34 -17.66
N ASP A 141 -35.54 20.74 -18.58
CA ASP A 141 -35.96 19.55 -19.36
C ASP A 141 -35.00 18.34 -19.26
N LEU A 142 -34.57 17.94 -18.06
CA LEU A 142 -33.83 16.67 -17.83
C LEU A 142 -34.45 15.85 -16.70
N GLU A 143 -35.59 15.21 -16.98
CA GLU A 143 -36.06 14.08 -16.18
C GLU A 143 -35.16 12.86 -16.51
N ASP A 144 -34.49 12.31 -15.48
CA ASP A 144 -33.69 11.07 -15.48
C ASP A 144 -32.22 11.13 -15.95
N PHE A 145 -31.48 12.19 -15.64
CA PHE A 145 -30.01 12.08 -15.51
C PHE A 145 -29.70 11.76 -14.05
N GLU A 146 -29.32 10.51 -13.73
CA GLU A 146 -28.59 10.28 -12.48
C GLU A 146 -27.34 11.14 -12.57
N GLU A 147 -27.27 12.18 -11.74
CA GLU A 147 -26.11 13.07 -11.65
C GLU A 147 -24.94 12.21 -11.17
N GLU A 148 -24.17 11.68 -12.11
CA GLU A 148 -22.98 10.89 -11.84
C GLU A 148 -22.10 11.73 -10.91
N GLU A 149 -21.81 11.21 -9.72
CA GLU A 149 -21.01 11.95 -8.74
C GLU A 149 -19.71 12.43 -9.40
N ALA A 150 -19.37 13.71 -9.19
CA ALA A 150 -18.19 14.29 -9.79
C ALA A 150 -16.96 13.41 -9.45
N PRO A 151 -16.12 13.02 -10.43
CA PRO A 151 -15.00 12.08 -10.22
C PRO A 151 -14.05 12.50 -9.09
N GLU A 152 -13.91 13.80 -8.88
CA GLU A 152 -13.09 14.35 -7.80
C GLU A 152 -13.70 14.12 -6.42
N THR A 153 -15.03 14.09 -6.30
CA THR A 153 -15.72 13.72 -5.05
C THR A 153 -15.37 12.29 -4.66
N LEU A 154 -15.45 11.35 -5.62
CA LEU A 154 -15.05 9.96 -5.40
C LEU A 154 -13.57 9.87 -5.05
N PHE A 155 -12.70 10.58 -5.77
CA PHE A 155 -11.27 10.62 -5.44
C PHE A 155 -11.02 11.13 -4.01
N ASN A 156 -11.71 12.20 -3.58
CA ASN A 156 -11.62 12.73 -2.22
C ASN A 156 -12.12 11.72 -1.18
N GLU A 157 -13.19 10.97 -1.44
CA GLU A 157 -13.62 9.85 -0.59
C GLU A 157 -12.52 8.80 -0.45
N GLY A 158 -11.84 8.47 -1.55
CA GLY A 158 -10.68 7.58 -1.55
C GLY A 158 -9.58 8.07 -0.61
N LYS A 159 -9.28 9.37 -0.62
CA LYS A 159 -8.28 9.98 0.29
C LYS A 159 -8.70 9.84 1.75
N GLU A 160 -9.96 10.07 2.09
CA GLU A 160 -10.46 9.88 3.45
C GLU A 160 -10.34 8.43 3.90
N LEU A 161 -10.75 7.48 3.05
CA LEU A 161 -10.60 6.04 3.33
C LEU A 161 -9.13 5.64 3.52
N TYR A 162 -8.21 6.22 2.73
CA TYR A 162 -6.78 6.02 2.89
C TYR A 162 -6.27 6.53 4.25
N MET A 163 -6.71 7.71 4.68
CA MET A 163 -6.36 8.30 5.97
C MET A 163 -6.93 7.51 7.16
N GLU A 164 -8.11 6.90 6.98
CA GLU A 164 -8.73 6.00 7.95
C GLU A 164 -8.09 4.59 7.97
N GLY A 165 -7.13 4.31 7.08
CA GLY A 165 -6.48 3.01 6.97
C GLY A 165 -7.33 1.94 6.29
N LYS A 166 -8.45 2.32 5.66
CA LYS A 166 -9.35 1.43 4.90
C LYS A 166 -8.79 1.19 3.49
N TYR A 167 -7.57 0.67 3.42
CA TYR A 167 -6.79 0.54 2.18
C TYR A 167 -7.45 -0.32 1.09
N SER A 168 -8.24 -1.34 1.44
CA SER A 168 -8.96 -2.13 0.42
C SER A 168 -10.07 -1.34 -0.27
N GLN A 169 -10.77 -0.45 0.45
CA GLN A 169 -11.81 0.41 -0.14
C GLN A 169 -11.19 1.55 -0.94
N ALA A 170 -10.16 2.20 -0.37
CA ALA A 170 -9.40 3.25 -1.05
C ALA A 170 -8.79 2.75 -2.37
N PHE A 171 -8.27 1.52 -2.38
CA PHE A 171 -7.71 0.91 -3.60
C PHE A 171 -8.71 0.87 -4.76
N THR A 172 -9.96 0.47 -4.50
CA THR A 172 -11.00 0.41 -5.53
C THR A 172 -11.22 1.79 -6.14
N ILE A 173 -11.44 2.79 -5.29
CA ILE A 173 -11.67 4.17 -5.73
C ILE A 173 -10.49 4.71 -6.54
N PHE A 174 -9.26 4.54 -6.07
CA PHE A 174 -8.09 5.07 -6.78
C PHE A 174 -7.81 4.33 -8.09
N LYS A 175 -8.17 3.06 -8.18
CA LYS A 175 -8.08 2.29 -9.43
C LYS A 175 -9.06 2.82 -10.47
N ASP A 176 -10.29 3.14 -10.07
CA ASP A 176 -11.26 3.73 -10.98
C ASP A 176 -10.85 5.17 -11.35
N SER A 177 -10.33 5.93 -10.37
CA SER A 177 -9.90 7.32 -10.56
C SER A 177 -8.73 7.45 -11.53
N ILE A 178 -7.76 6.52 -11.54
CA ILE A 178 -6.60 6.60 -12.45
C ILE A 178 -6.98 6.29 -13.90
N GLU A 179 -8.10 5.60 -14.12
CA GLU A 179 -8.63 5.28 -15.45
C GLU A 179 -9.60 6.36 -15.97
N ASP A 180 -10.02 7.32 -15.14
CA ASP A 180 -10.95 8.38 -15.52
C ASP A 180 -10.24 9.54 -16.25
N GLU A 181 -10.54 9.71 -17.55
CA GLU A 181 -9.96 10.76 -18.39
C GLU A 181 -10.25 12.18 -17.87
N ARG A 182 -11.34 12.37 -17.10
CA ARG A 182 -11.71 13.66 -16.48
C ARG A 182 -10.74 14.06 -15.35
N LEU A 183 -9.99 13.09 -14.81
CA LEU A 183 -9.01 13.30 -13.74
C LEU A 183 -7.55 13.30 -14.23
N THR A 184 -7.32 13.45 -15.53
CA THR A 184 -5.96 13.44 -16.11
C THR A 184 -5.01 14.45 -15.44
N TYR A 185 -5.52 15.59 -14.97
CA TYR A 185 -4.74 16.63 -14.30
C TYR A 185 -4.35 16.29 -12.84
N LEU A 186 -4.90 15.22 -12.27
CA LEU A 186 -4.58 14.68 -10.94
C LEU A 186 -3.83 13.35 -11.02
N GLN A 187 -3.40 12.90 -12.21
CA GLN A 187 -2.86 11.55 -12.39
C GLN A 187 -1.68 11.23 -11.47
N GLU A 188 -0.75 12.15 -11.27
CA GLU A 188 0.38 11.94 -10.35
C GLU A 188 -0.06 11.80 -8.90
N GLU A 189 -1.09 12.54 -8.47
CA GLU A 189 -1.64 12.48 -7.12
C GLU A 189 -2.42 11.19 -6.90
N ILE A 190 -3.28 10.83 -7.86
CA ILE A 190 -4.01 9.56 -7.85
C ILE A 190 -3.00 8.39 -7.85
N ALA A 191 -1.94 8.48 -8.64
CA ALA A 191 -0.88 7.48 -8.68
C ALA A 191 -0.12 7.38 -7.34
N PHE A 192 0.10 8.51 -6.65
CA PHE A 192 0.66 8.49 -5.30
C PHE A 192 -0.22 7.68 -4.34
N TYR A 193 -1.52 7.99 -4.31
CA TYR A 193 -2.47 7.33 -3.41
C TYR A 193 -2.66 5.85 -3.76
N LEU A 194 -2.80 5.52 -5.04
CA LEU A 194 -2.91 4.14 -5.52
C LEU A 194 -1.64 3.34 -5.20
N GLY A 195 -0.47 3.89 -5.55
CA GLY A 195 0.83 3.26 -5.29
C GLY A 195 1.10 3.04 -3.80
N SER A 196 0.80 4.03 -2.95
CA SER A 196 0.97 3.94 -1.50
C SER A 196 0.00 2.95 -0.86
N THR A 197 -1.23 2.88 -1.37
CA THR A 197 -2.22 1.88 -0.97
C THR A 197 -1.75 0.47 -1.31
N MET A 198 -1.28 0.25 -2.54
CA MET A 198 -0.71 -1.02 -2.98
C MET A 198 0.51 -1.42 -2.14
N PHE A 199 1.43 -0.48 -1.88
CA PHE A 199 2.58 -0.72 -1.01
C PHE A 199 2.18 -1.16 0.39
N THR A 200 1.19 -0.50 0.99
CA THR A 200 0.72 -0.81 2.35
C THR A 200 0.11 -2.21 2.42
N ARG A 201 -0.55 -2.63 1.34
CA ARG A 201 -1.09 -3.99 1.12
C ARG A 201 -0.04 -5.02 0.65
N LEU A 202 1.26 -4.70 0.76
CA LEU A 202 2.40 -5.54 0.38
C LEU A 202 2.52 -5.85 -1.12
N GLN A 203 1.77 -5.14 -1.97
CA GLN A 203 1.80 -5.29 -3.43
C GLN A 203 2.97 -4.50 -4.03
N TYR A 204 4.18 -4.69 -3.48
CA TYR A 204 5.35 -3.85 -3.75
C TYR A 204 5.72 -3.76 -5.23
N LYS A 205 5.65 -4.88 -5.95
CA LYS A 205 5.95 -4.89 -7.39
C LYS A 205 4.90 -4.15 -8.20
N GLY A 206 3.63 -4.32 -7.84
CA GLY A 206 2.52 -3.64 -8.51
C GLY A 206 2.46 -2.14 -8.20
N SER A 207 2.96 -1.69 -7.04
CA SER A 207 2.98 -0.28 -6.68
C SER A 207 4.00 0.54 -7.46
N LEU A 208 5.09 -0.08 -7.95
CA LEU A 208 6.20 0.63 -8.61
C LEU A 208 5.78 1.59 -9.73
N PRO A 209 5.01 1.18 -10.77
CA PRO A 209 4.66 2.08 -11.87
C PRO A 209 3.89 3.33 -11.40
N TYR A 210 3.02 3.20 -10.41
CA TYR A 210 2.25 4.32 -9.87
C TYR A 210 3.10 5.24 -8.99
N LEU A 211 3.98 4.65 -8.17
CA LEU A 211 4.92 5.42 -7.36
C LEU A 211 5.94 6.17 -8.24
N GLU A 212 6.41 5.56 -9.32
CA GLU A 212 7.28 6.20 -10.31
C GLU A 212 6.59 7.36 -11.02
N MET A 213 5.32 7.21 -11.38
CA MET A 213 4.51 8.28 -11.95
C MET A 213 4.33 9.45 -10.97
N SER A 214 4.07 9.14 -9.69
CA SER A 214 3.81 10.16 -8.67
C SER A 214 4.99 11.07 -8.33
N ILE A 215 6.23 10.62 -8.58
CA ILE A 215 7.42 11.43 -8.27
C ILE A 215 7.84 12.35 -9.42
N ASN A 216 7.05 12.44 -10.50
CA ASN A 216 7.34 13.32 -11.64
C ASN A 216 7.25 14.80 -11.26
N ASP A 217 6.40 15.17 -10.30
CA ASP A 217 6.35 16.51 -9.72
C ASP A 217 7.07 16.55 -8.37
N ASN A 218 8.30 17.06 -8.36
CA ASN A 218 9.09 17.20 -7.14
C ASN A 218 8.67 18.37 -6.23
N LYS A 219 7.64 19.13 -6.62
CA LYS A 219 7.04 20.18 -5.79
C LYS A 219 5.71 19.77 -5.18
N ALA A 220 5.19 18.60 -5.56
CA ALA A 220 3.96 18.09 -5.00
C ALA A 220 4.07 17.93 -3.48
N TYR A 221 2.99 18.23 -2.76
CA TYR A 221 2.96 18.13 -1.30
C TYR A 221 3.19 16.69 -0.81
N TYR A 222 2.95 15.70 -1.66
CA TYR A 222 3.18 14.28 -1.40
C TYR A 222 4.55 13.75 -1.87
N TYR A 223 5.39 14.59 -2.49
CA TYR A 223 6.64 14.14 -3.11
C TYR A 223 7.58 13.40 -2.14
N GLU A 224 7.80 13.95 -0.93
CA GLU A 224 8.64 13.31 0.10
C GLU A 224 8.16 11.89 0.41
N HIS A 225 6.83 11.73 0.58
CA HIS A 225 6.22 10.46 0.90
C HIS A 225 6.30 9.50 -0.28
N ALA A 226 5.95 9.95 -1.49
CA ALA A 226 6.01 9.15 -2.71
C ALA A 226 7.42 8.60 -2.95
N LEU A 227 8.45 9.46 -2.85
CA LEU A 227 9.84 9.08 -3.06
C LEU A 227 10.33 8.08 -2.01
N MET A 228 9.98 8.30 -0.74
CA MET A 228 10.32 7.35 0.32
C MET A 228 9.64 6.00 0.09
N THR A 229 8.34 5.98 -0.18
CA THR A 229 7.56 4.76 -0.44
C THR A 229 8.09 4.00 -1.66
N LEU A 230 8.44 4.70 -2.75
CA LEU A 230 9.09 4.11 -3.92
C LEU A 230 10.42 3.43 -3.56
N SER A 231 11.25 4.12 -2.76
CA SER A 231 12.55 3.61 -2.33
C SER A 231 12.41 2.30 -1.54
N PHE A 232 11.44 2.25 -0.61
CA PHE A 232 11.12 1.01 0.10
C PHE A 232 10.53 -0.06 -0.81
N ALA A 233 9.63 0.29 -1.73
CA ALA A 233 9.05 -0.67 -2.68
C ALA A 233 10.15 -1.37 -3.49
N ARG A 234 11.10 -0.59 -4.03
CA ARG A 234 12.28 -1.10 -4.75
C ARG A 234 13.13 -2.02 -3.88
N PHE A 235 13.36 -1.66 -2.61
CA PHE A 235 14.07 -2.52 -1.66
C PHE A 235 13.34 -3.86 -1.44
N PHE A 236 12.03 -3.85 -1.19
CA PHE A 236 11.26 -5.06 -0.91
C PHE A 236 11.17 -6.01 -2.10
N VAL A 237 11.13 -5.48 -3.34
CA VAL A 237 11.23 -6.32 -4.54
C VAL A 237 12.66 -6.74 -4.89
N LYS A 238 13.63 -6.43 -4.01
CA LYS A 238 15.06 -6.74 -4.15
C LYS A 238 15.74 -6.05 -5.32
N ASP A 239 15.15 -4.97 -5.82
CA ASP A 239 15.77 -4.07 -6.78
C ASP A 239 16.67 -3.08 -6.03
N TYR A 240 17.72 -3.63 -5.42
CA TYR A 240 18.62 -2.86 -4.55
C TYR A 240 19.35 -1.76 -5.31
N GLN A 241 19.60 -1.94 -6.60
CA GLN A 241 20.29 -0.94 -7.42
C GLN A 241 19.42 0.31 -7.60
N ASN A 242 18.14 0.14 -7.95
CA ASN A 242 17.23 1.28 -8.06
C ASN A 242 16.79 1.82 -6.70
N ALA A 243 16.75 0.97 -5.65
CA ALA A 243 16.52 1.43 -4.28
C ALA A 243 17.62 2.42 -3.85
N ILE A 244 18.90 2.09 -4.13
CA ILE A 244 20.03 3.00 -3.85
C ILE A 244 19.85 4.34 -4.58
N VAL A 245 19.40 4.33 -5.84
CA VAL A 245 19.16 5.57 -6.60
C VAL A 245 18.10 6.43 -5.91
N SER A 246 16.95 5.86 -5.55
CA SER A 246 15.86 6.63 -4.92
C SER A 246 16.17 7.09 -3.51
N PHE A 247 16.87 6.28 -2.69
CA PHE A 247 17.30 6.72 -1.36
C PHE A 247 18.35 7.83 -1.43
N ASN A 248 19.26 7.82 -2.41
CA ASN A 248 20.17 8.95 -2.60
C ASN A 248 19.41 10.20 -3.05
N ALA A 249 18.44 10.09 -3.96
CA ALA A 249 17.60 11.22 -4.33
C ALA A 249 16.86 11.80 -3.11
N TYR A 250 16.35 10.94 -2.21
CA TYR A 250 15.78 11.40 -0.95
C TYR A 250 16.78 12.18 -0.09
N LEU A 251 18.02 11.68 0.03
CA LEU A 251 19.06 12.37 0.79
C LEU A 251 19.48 13.71 0.15
N ASP A 252 19.42 13.83 -1.17
CA ASP A 252 19.73 15.07 -1.87
C ASP A 252 18.64 16.12 -1.65
N ASP A 253 17.37 15.73 -1.81
CA ASP A 253 16.21 16.64 -1.73
C ASP A 253 15.77 16.95 -0.29
N PHE A 254 16.01 16.03 0.65
CA PHE A 254 15.58 16.11 2.05
C PHE A 254 16.74 15.90 3.04
N ASN A 255 17.88 16.55 2.78
CA ASN A 255 19.12 16.38 3.56
C ASN A 255 19.05 16.78 5.05
N ASP A 256 18.03 17.54 5.45
CA ASP A 256 17.71 17.91 6.83
C ASP A 256 16.40 17.27 7.34
N GLY A 257 15.83 16.36 6.55
CA GLY A 257 14.59 15.65 6.84
C GLY A 257 14.71 14.66 8.01
N GLY A 258 13.61 14.48 8.74
CA GLY A 258 13.55 13.58 9.90
C GLY A 258 13.81 12.10 9.58
N PHE A 259 13.76 11.70 8.30
CA PHE A 259 13.98 10.32 7.85
C PHE A 259 15.33 10.09 7.17
N VAL A 260 16.26 11.04 7.24
CA VAL A 260 17.65 10.83 6.80
C VAL A 260 18.27 9.56 7.40
N PRO A 261 18.16 9.29 8.73
CA PRO A 261 18.67 8.04 9.31
C PRO A 261 18.07 6.77 8.68
N HIS A 262 16.78 6.81 8.30
CA HIS A 262 16.07 5.70 7.67
C HIS A 262 16.60 5.45 6.26
N ALA A 263 16.76 6.50 5.46
CA ALA A 263 17.36 6.39 4.12
C ALA A 263 18.80 5.86 4.20
N LEU A 264 19.61 6.34 5.16
CA LEU A 264 20.96 5.80 5.41
C LEU A 264 20.93 4.32 5.79
N LEU A 265 19.99 3.89 6.65
CA LEU A 265 19.87 2.48 7.07
C LEU A 265 19.58 1.62 5.84
N MET A 266 18.65 2.06 5.00
CA MET A 266 18.22 1.32 3.83
C MET A 266 19.27 1.31 2.71
N LEU A 267 20.04 2.39 2.54
CA LEU A 267 21.25 2.38 1.69
C LEU A 267 22.25 1.35 2.19
N GLY A 268 22.55 1.34 3.48
CA GLY A 268 23.45 0.34 4.08
C GLY A 268 22.97 -1.09 3.84
N LYS A 269 21.68 -1.37 4.07
CA LYS A 269 21.06 -2.68 3.80
C LYS A 269 21.11 -3.05 2.31
N SER A 270 20.87 -2.10 1.41
CA SER A 270 20.88 -2.34 -0.04
C SER A 270 22.29 -2.66 -0.53
N HIS A 271 23.29 -1.90 -0.09
CA HIS A 271 24.70 -2.20 -0.37
C HIS A 271 25.14 -3.54 0.19
N LYS A 272 24.72 -3.90 1.42
CA LYS A 272 24.98 -5.20 2.02
C LYS A 272 24.38 -6.34 1.19
N ALA A 273 23.14 -6.18 0.72
CA ALA A 273 22.48 -7.17 -0.13
C ALA A 273 23.17 -7.37 -1.49
N LEU A 274 23.85 -6.33 -2.01
CA LEU A 274 24.71 -6.40 -3.19
C LEU A 274 26.13 -6.92 -2.91
N GLY A 275 26.46 -7.25 -1.66
CA GLY A 275 27.80 -7.70 -1.25
C GLY A 275 28.82 -6.57 -1.09
N GLU A 276 28.40 -5.31 -1.17
CA GLU A 276 29.25 -4.13 -1.05
C GLU A 276 29.48 -3.74 0.42
N ASN A 277 29.99 -4.67 1.22
CA ASN A 277 30.08 -4.59 2.69
C ASN A 277 30.82 -3.34 3.20
N ASN A 278 31.83 -2.85 2.47
CA ASN A 278 32.55 -1.63 2.85
C ASN A 278 31.66 -0.38 2.77
N LYS A 279 30.84 -0.26 1.72
CA LYS A 279 29.88 0.84 1.58
C LYS A 279 28.80 0.72 2.64
N ALA A 280 28.26 -0.50 2.83
CA ALA A 280 27.26 -0.77 3.86
C ALA A 280 27.74 -0.34 5.25
N ARG A 281 28.98 -0.70 5.63
CA ARG A 281 29.59 -0.30 6.89
C ARG A 281 29.69 1.22 7.02
N GLY A 282 30.01 1.94 5.94
CA GLY A 282 30.04 3.40 5.92
C GLY A 282 28.69 4.01 6.34
N TYR A 283 27.60 3.60 5.69
CA TYR A 283 26.26 4.09 6.00
C TYR A 283 25.81 3.76 7.44
N PHE A 284 26.06 2.54 7.93
CA PHE A 284 25.73 2.19 9.32
C PHE A 284 26.57 2.99 10.33
N SER A 285 27.83 3.27 10.00
CA SER A 285 28.72 4.10 10.84
C SER A 285 28.25 5.56 10.88
N ASP A 286 27.70 6.10 9.79
CA ASP A 286 27.11 7.44 9.80
C ASP A 286 25.95 7.55 10.79
N ILE A 287 25.09 6.52 10.86
CA ILE A 287 23.99 6.45 11.84
C ILE A 287 24.54 6.37 13.25
N GLU A 288 25.49 5.47 13.50
CA GLU A 288 26.10 5.29 14.83
C GLU A 288 26.74 6.59 15.35
N ASN A 289 27.39 7.35 14.47
CA ASN A 289 28.13 8.54 14.87
C ASN A 289 27.26 9.79 14.98
N LYS A 290 26.30 9.99 14.06
CA LYS A 290 25.54 11.24 13.91
C LYS A 290 24.10 11.17 14.43
N TYR A 291 23.50 9.97 14.48
CA TYR A 291 22.06 9.79 14.70
C TYR A 291 21.77 8.81 15.85
N LYS A 292 22.46 9.01 16.98
CA LYS A 292 22.39 8.13 18.17
C LYS A 292 21.00 8.03 18.80
N ASP A 293 20.22 9.11 18.69
CA ASP A 293 18.88 9.19 19.25
C ASP A 293 17.79 8.76 18.24
N SER A 294 18.17 8.36 17.02
CA SER A 294 17.21 7.89 16.02
C SER A 294 16.66 6.51 16.36
N GLU A 295 15.39 6.26 16.03
CA GLU A 295 14.74 4.96 16.26
C GLU A 295 15.42 3.79 15.51
N VAL A 296 16.15 4.11 14.44
CA VAL A 296 16.90 3.15 13.61
C VAL A 296 18.32 2.88 14.10
N TYR A 297 18.79 3.56 15.15
CA TYR A 297 20.15 3.41 15.66
C TYR A 297 20.51 1.95 15.98
N ASN A 298 19.67 1.26 16.77
CA ASN A 298 19.90 -0.13 17.14
C ASN A 298 19.88 -1.07 15.92
N ASN A 299 19.09 -0.75 14.89
CA ASN A 299 19.07 -1.51 13.65
C ASN A 299 20.42 -1.39 12.93
N ALA A 300 20.96 -0.18 12.82
CA ALA A 300 22.26 0.06 12.18
C ALA A 300 23.40 -0.66 12.93
N VAL A 301 23.43 -0.60 14.26
CA VAL A 301 24.41 -1.30 15.10
C VAL A 301 24.33 -2.82 14.88
N ASN A 302 23.12 -3.39 14.89
CA ASN A 302 22.92 -4.82 14.68
C ASN A 302 23.35 -5.26 13.26
N GLU A 303 23.01 -4.49 12.23
CA GLU A 303 23.39 -4.79 10.85
C GLU A 303 24.91 -4.80 10.67
N MET A 304 25.61 -3.90 11.37
CA MET A 304 27.07 -3.75 11.35
C MET A 304 27.81 -4.89 12.06
N ILE A 305 27.23 -5.48 13.12
CA ILE A 305 27.76 -6.69 13.76
C ILE A 305 27.71 -7.88 12.79
N GLY A 306 26.70 -7.91 11.92
CA GLY A 306 26.50 -8.96 10.91
C GLY A 306 27.26 -8.75 9.59
N LEU A 307 28.18 -7.79 9.51
CA LEU A 307 29.06 -7.53 8.35
C LEU A 307 30.48 -8.04 8.59
#